data_AF-A0A7W9THV2-F1
#
_entry.id   AF-A0A7W9THV2-F1
#
_cell.length_a   1.000
_cell.length_b   1.000
_cell.length_c   1.000
_cell.angle_alpha   90.00
_cell.angle_beta   90.00
_cell.angle_gamma   90.00
#
_symmetry.space_group_name_H-M   'P 1'
#
loop_
_entity.id
_entity.type
_entity.pdbx_description
1 polymer ?
#
loop_
_entity_poly.entity_id
_entity_poly.type
_entity_poly.pdbx_seq_one_letter_code
_entity_poly.pdbx_strand_id
1 'polypeptide(L)' 'MTTTTAQSRTVLERFPAGGPRGSWPADEYAAAKRAQGTNAWVVMDLATDQFLVVTDATPQ' A
#
# COMPACT_ATOMS: atom_id res chain seq x y z
N MET A 1 -4.56 -28.56 -5.46
CA MET A 1 -4.55 -27.33 -6.27
C MET A 1 -4.82 -26.19 -5.30
N THR A 2 -3.80 -25.46 -4.88
CA THR A 2 -3.96 -24.34 -3.93
C THR A 2 -4.58 -23.17 -4.69
N THR A 3 -5.87 -22.94 -4.49
CA THR A 3 -6.56 -21.75 -4.96
C THR A 3 -6.09 -20.56 -4.14
N THR A 4 -5.17 -19.77 -4.69
CA THR A 4 -4.87 -18.43 -4.16
C THR A 4 -6.10 -17.57 -4.42
N THR A 5 -6.91 -17.32 -3.39
CA THR A 5 -7.91 -16.27 -3.41
C THR A 5 -7.18 -14.97 -3.75
N ALA A 6 -7.44 -14.41 -4.92
CA ALA A 6 -6.92 -13.11 -5.31
C ALA A 6 -7.55 -12.06 -4.40
N GLN A 7 -6.90 -11.78 -3.27
CA GLN A 7 -7.27 -10.71 -2.37
C GLN A 7 -7.18 -9.41 -3.17
N SER A 8 -8.32 -8.79 -3.44
CA SER A 8 -8.39 -7.51 -4.12
C SER A 8 -7.71 -6.46 -3.24
N ARG A 9 -6.58 -5.92 -3.72
CA ARG A 9 -5.91 -4.81 -3.05
C ARG A 9 -6.49 -3.48 -3.52
N THR A 10 -6.90 -2.67 -2.58
CA THR A 10 -7.40 -1.32 -2.84
C THR A 10 -6.29 -0.33 -2.57
N VAL A 11 -5.98 0.53 -3.53
CA VAL A 11 -5.03 1.64 -3.35
C VAL A 11 -5.71 2.73 -2.52
N LEU A 12 -5.13 3.06 -1.37
CA LEU A 12 -5.58 4.13 -0.49
C LEU A 12 -4.98 5.48 -0.85
N GLU A 13 -3.69 5.52 -1.19
CA GLU A 13 -2.94 6.75 -1.49
C GLU A 13 -1.71 6.46 -2.35
N ARG A 14 -1.23 7.47 -3.11
CA ARG A 14 -0.05 7.38 -3.97
C ARG A 14 0.98 8.44 -3.60
N PHE A 15 2.25 8.05 -3.56
CA PHE A 15 3.38 8.91 -3.22
C PHE A 15 4.46 8.86 -4.31
N PRO A 16 5.05 9.99 -4.72
CA PRO A 16 6.12 10.00 -5.72
C PRO A 16 7.40 9.37 -5.15
N ALA A 17 8.04 8.46 -5.90
CA ALA A 17 9.27 7.82 -5.43
C ALA A 17 10.49 8.75 -5.46
N GLY A 18 10.51 9.74 -6.36
CA GLY A 18 11.61 10.70 -6.51
C GLY A 18 11.68 11.82 -5.46
N GLY A 19 10.90 11.78 -4.39
CA GLY A 19 10.93 12.78 -3.32
C GLY A 19 12.20 12.70 -2.46
N PRO A 20 12.61 13.79 -1.77
CA PRO A 20 13.86 13.82 -0.97
C PRO A 20 13.86 12.86 0.22
N ARG A 21 12.71 12.26 0.56
CA ARG A 21 12.52 11.32 1.68
C ARG A 21 12.26 9.88 1.23
N GLY A 22 12.35 9.58 -0.07
CA GLY A 22 12.08 8.24 -0.60
C GLY A 22 10.69 7.72 -0.21
N SER A 23 10.61 6.48 0.28
CA SER A 23 9.34 5.82 0.68
C SER A 23 8.75 6.32 2.00
N TRP A 24 9.51 7.10 2.79
CA TRP A 24 9.13 7.44 4.16
C TRP A 24 7.72 8.04 4.31
N PRO A 25 7.23 8.95 3.43
CA PRO A 25 5.85 9.43 3.52
C PRO A 25 4.79 8.33 3.33
N ALA A 26 5.06 7.35 2.47
CA ALA A 26 4.16 6.21 2.26
C ALA A 26 4.18 5.29 3.49
N ASP A 27 5.35 5.08 4.10
CA ASP A 27 5.51 4.27 5.31
C ASP A 27 4.79 4.88 6.51
N GLU A 28 4.88 6.21 6.72
CA GLU A 28 4.14 6.91 7.76
C GLU A 28 2.63 6.81 7.55
N TYR A 29 2.15 7.00 6.32
CA TYR A 29 0.73 6.88 6.02
C TYR A 29 0.23 5.45 6.28
N ALA A 30 0.97 4.44 5.83
CA ALA A 30 0.64 3.04 6.10
C ALA A 30 0.66 2.71 7.60
N ALA A 31 1.61 3.26 8.37
CA ALA A 31 1.65 3.12 9.82
C ALA A 31 0.44 3.77 10.50
N ALA A 32 0.05 4.98 10.08
CA ALA A 32 -1.14 5.67 10.58
C ALA A 32 -2.42 4.87 10.30
N LYS A 33 -2.54 4.27 9.11
CA LYS A 33 -3.66 3.39 8.76
C LYS A 33 -3.71 2.13 9.61
N ARG A 34 -2.56 1.51 9.87
CA ARG A 34 -2.45 0.35 10.78
C ARG A 34 -2.83 0.71 12.22
N ALA A 35 -2.43 1.89 12.70
CA ALA A 35 -2.84 2.39 14.02
C ALA A 35 -4.37 2.61 14.12
N GLN A 36 -5.03 2.87 12.99
CA GLN A 36 -6.50 2.98 12.88
C GLN A 36 -7.18 1.61 12.65
N GLY A 37 -6.44 0.50 12.62
CA GLY A 37 -6.97 -0.84 12.40
C GLY A 37 -7.14 -1.24 10.94
N THR A 38 -6.66 -0.43 9.98
CA THR A 38 -6.66 -0.78 8.55
C THR A 38 -5.38 -1.52 8.21
N ASN A 39 -5.49 -2.70 7.58
CA ASN A 39 -4.33 -3.47 7.16
C ASN A 39 -3.69 -2.88 5.90
N ALA A 40 -2.85 -1.85 6.10
CA ALA A 40 -2.20 -1.10 5.02
C ALA A 40 -0.72 -1.47 4.84
N TRP A 41 -0.30 -1.54 3.58
CA TRP A 41 1.05 -1.89 3.13
C TRP A 41 1.55 -0.90 2.07
N VAL A 42 2.86 -0.70 1.99
CA VAL A 42 3.49 0.07 0.91
C VAL A 42 3.97 -0.89 -0.17
N VAL A 43 3.63 -0.59 -1.43
CA VAL A 43 4.09 -1.32 -2.62
C VAL A 43 4.71 -0.32 -3.59
N MET A 44 5.84 -0.66 -4.19
CA MET A 44 6.44 0.15 -5.23
C MET A 44 5.84 -0.21 -6.59
N ASP A 45 5.21 0.77 -7.24
CA ASP A 45 4.79 0.72 -8.64
C ASP A 45 5.93 1.19 -9.53
N LEU A 46 6.60 0.23 -10.15
CA LEU A 46 7.72 0.46 -11.06
C LEU A 46 7.30 1.11 -12.38
N ALA A 47 6.05 0.96 -12.81
CA ALA A 47 5.60 1.51 -14.09
C ALA A 47 5.42 3.02 -14.02
N THR A 48 5.00 3.53 -12.86
CA THR A 48 4.77 4.96 -12.63
C THR A 48 5.79 5.63 -11.71
N ASP A 49 6.77 4.87 -11.22
CA ASP A 49 7.75 5.33 -10.22
C ASP A 49 7.10 5.95 -8.98
N GLN A 50 6.16 5.20 -8.38
CA GLN A 50 5.37 5.64 -7.23
C GLN A 50 5.36 4.58 -6.13
N PHE A 51 5.28 5.03 -4.89
CA PHE A 51 4.89 4.19 -3.77
C PHE A 51 3.37 4.25 -3.61
N LEU A 52 2.72 3.10 -3.65
CA LEU A 52 1.29 2.95 -3.43
C LEU A 52 1.08 2.41 -2.03
N VAL A 53 0.22 3.07 -1.24
CA VAL A 53 -0.30 2.47 -0.03
C VAL A 53 -1.55 1.70 -0.38
N VAL A 54 -1.54 0.40 -0.15
CA VAL A 54 -2.64 -0.51 -0.45
C VAL A 54 -3.18 -1.13 0.83
N THR A 55 -4.48 -1.41 0.86
CA THR A 55 -5.09 -2.28 1.87
C THR A 55 -5.55 -3.57 1.22
N ASP A 56 -5.40 -4.68 1.93
CA ASP A 56 -6.09 -5.91 1.53
C ASP A 56 -7.57 -5.70 1.85
N ALA A 57 -8.43 -5.68 0.83
CA ALA A 57 -9.86 -5.81 1.06
C ALA A 57 -10.11 -7.30 1.23
N THR A 58 -10.13 -7.79 2.47
CA THR A 58 -10.70 -9.10 2.74
C THR A 58 -12.17 -9.01 2.35
N PRO A 59 -12.67 -9.77 1.36
CA PRO A 59 -14.07 -10.11 1.38
C PRO A 59 -14.25 -10.98 2.63
N GLN A 60 -14.99 -10.46 3.62
CA GLN A 60 -15.35 -11.17 4.84
C GLN A 60 -16.10 -12.47 4.51
#